data_AF-A0A2K2G2U0-F1
#
_entry.id   AF-A0A2K2G2U0-F1
#
_cell.length_a   1.000
_cell.length_b   1.000
_cell.length_c   1.000
_cell.angle_alpha   90.00
_cell.angle_beta   90.00
_cell.angle_gamma   90.00
#
_symmetry.space_group_name_H-M   'P 1'
#
loop_
_entity.id
_entity.type
_entity.pdbx_description
1 polymer ?
#
loop_
_entity_poly.entity_id
_entity_poly.type
_entity_poly.pdbx_seq_one_letter_code
_entity_poly.pdbx_strand_id
1 'polypeptide(L)' 'MSQIDWNIYNATSDLKGGPLIVQDTSGPDCNIEPYTDENGNETLGGQIGYVLGYVLMLAFFLVGYFVISSN' A
#
# COMPACT_ATOMS: atom_id res chain seq x y z
N MET A 1 -10.92 9.95 7.41
CA MET A 1 -10.58 9.47 6.05
C MET A 1 -11.73 9.81 5.12
N SER A 2 -11.54 10.67 4.12
CA SER A 2 -12.53 10.82 3.05
C SER A 2 -12.39 9.64 2.09
N GLN A 3 -13.41 8.80 1.98
CA GLN A 3 -13.44 7.78 0.94
C GLN A 3 -13.58 8.45 -0.43
N ILE A 4 -12.74 8.04 -1.36
CA ILE A 4 -12.83 8.48 -2.76
C ILE A 4 -13.99 7.73 -3.41
N ASP A 5 -14.95 8.48 -3.96
CA ASP A 5 -16.01 7.92 -4.79
C ASP A 5 -15.48 7.64 -6.19
N TRP A 6 -15.21 6.36 -6.46
CA TRP A 6 -14.65 5.88 -7.71
C TRP A 6 -15.58 6.10 -8.92
N ASN A 7 -16.90 6.13 -8.72
CA ASN A 7 -17.84 6.36 -9.81
C ASN A 7 -17.76 7.80 -10.30
N ILE A 8 -17.71 8.76 -9.37
CA ILE A 8 -17.56 10.18 -9.72
C ILE A 8 -16.21 10.44 -10.38
N TYR A 9 -15.13 9.82 -9.87
CA TYR A 9 -13.80 9.95 -10.46
C TYR A 9 -13.76 9.46 -11.92
N ASN A 10 -14.24 8.25 -12.19
CA ASN A 10 -14.26 7.72 -13.56
C ASN A 10 -15.15 8.53 -14.51
N ALA A 11 -16.25 9.09 -14.01
CA ALA A 11 -17.16 9.88 -14.82
C ALA A 11 -16.59 11.27 -15.21
N THR A 12 -15.57 11.75 -14.50
CA THR A 12 -15.09 13.13 -14.62
C THR A 12 -13.59 13.27 -14.86
N SER A 13 -12.84 12.15 -14.91
CA SER A 13 -11.39 12.12 -15.08
C SER A 13 -10.89 12.75 -16.39
N ASP A 14 -11.68 12.70 -17.45
CA ASP A 14 -11.33 13.20 -18.78
C ASP A 14 -11.97 14.59 -19.08
N LEU A 15 -12.69 15.17 -18.12
CA LEU A 15 -13.31 16.49 -18.28
C LEU A 15 -12.31 17.59 -17.95
N LYS A 16 -12.23 18.61 -18.82
CA LYS A 16 -11.45 19.82 -18.57
C LYS A 16 -12.11 20.61 -17.43
N GLY A 17 -11.62 20.42 -16.20
CA GLY A 17 -12.23 20.94 -14.96
C GLY A 17 -12.79 19.86 -14.03
N GLY A 18 -12.54 18.58 -14.31
CA GLY A 18 -12.86 17.47 -13.42
C GLY A 18 -12.20 17.62 -12.03
N PRO A 19 -12.72 16.90 -11.02
CA PRO A 19 -12.21 16.98 -9.66
C PRO A 19 -10.73 16.63 -9.63
N LEU A 20 -9.91 17.60 -9.21
CA LEU A 20 -8.50 17.39 -8.97
C LEU A 20 -8.40 16.54 -7.68
N ILE A 21 -8.23 15.22 -7.84
CA ILE A 21 -7.92 14.36 -6.71
C ILE A 21 -6.47 14.63 -6.33
N VAL A 22 -6.26 15.53 -5.38
CA VAL A 22 -4.96 15.71 -4.75
C VAL A 22 -4.80 14.57 -3.76
N GLN A 23 -4.11 13.50 -4.17
CA GLN A 23 -3.73 12.46 -3.24
C GLN A 23 -2.68 13.06 -2.30
N ASP A 24 -3.10 13.30 -1.06
CA ASP A 24 -2.22 13.83 -0.03
C ASP A 24 -1.06 12.85 0.19
N THR A 25 0.10 13.21 -0.32
CA THR A 25 1.32 12.40 -0.25
C THR A 25 2.04 12.58 1.09
N SER A 26 1.47 13.38 2.00
CA SER A 26 1.95 13.53 3.38
C SER A 26 1.48 12.42 4.32
N GLY A 27 0.66 11.48 3.83
CA GLY A 27 0.28 10.28 4.57
C GLY A 27 1.50 9.39 4.86
N PRO A 28 1.51 8.66 6.00
CA PRO A 28 2.65 7.86 6.42
C PRO A 28 3.02 6.84 5.34
N ASP A 29 4.32 6.59 5.30
CA ASP A 29 5.11 5.71 4.43
C ASP A 29 4.40 4.47 3.89
N CYS A 30 4.97 3.90 2.82
CA CYS A 30 4.62 2.59 2.27
C CYS A 30 4.70 1.49 3.36
N ASN A 31 3.68 1.43 4.20
CA ASN A 31 3.49 0.45 5.25
C ASN A 31 2.65 -0.66 4.65
N ILE A 32 3.20 -1.87 4.71
CA ILE A 32 2.42 -3.07 4.46
C ILE A 32 1.45 -3.15 5.63
N GLU A 33 0.14 -3.00 5.42
CA GLU A 33 -0.86 -3.16 6.48
C GLU A 33 -1.55 -4.54 6.37
N PRO A 34 -1.89 -5.19 7.49
CA PRO A 34 -2.61 -6.44 7.46
C PRO A 34 -4.05 -6.23 6.97
N TYR A 35 -4.55 -7.16 6.15
CA TYR A 35 -5.94 -7.10 5.67
C TYR A 35 -6.94 -7.25 6.83
N THR A 36 -7.86 -6.29 6.92
CA THR A 36 -8.91 -6.26 7.95
C THR A 36 -10.25 -6.78 7.42
N ASP A 37 -11.04 -7.36 8.32
CA ASP A 37 -12.42 -7.77 8.05
C ASP A 37 -13.39 -6.56 8.00
N GLU A 38 -14.67 -6.84 7.77
CA GLU A 38 -15.76 -5.86 7.72
C GLU A 38 -15.96 -5.07 9.03
N ASN A 39 -15.45 -5.58 10.16
CA ASN A 39 -15.52 -4.95 11.47
C ASN A 39 -14.22 -4.20 11.83
N GLY A 40 -13.23 -4.22 10.94
CA GLY A 40 -11.91 -3.61 11.15
C GLY A 40 -10.94 -4.46 11.96
N ASN A 41 -11.25 -5.74 12.22
CA ASN A 41 -10.31 -6.65 12.88
C ASN A 41 -9.34 -7.24 11.86
N GLU A 42 -8.07 -7.38 12.24
CA GLU A 42 -7.10 -8.07 11.42
C GLU A 42 -7.53 -9.52 11.17
N THR A 43 -7.57 -9.91 9.90
CA THR A 43 -7.82 -11.30 9.54
C THR A 43 -6.57 -12.14 9.79
N LEU A 44 -6.75 -13.42 10.11
CA LEU A 44 -5.62 -14.37 10.18
C LEU A 44 -4.81 -14.40 8.88
N GLY A 45 -5.48 -14.31 7.73
CA GLY A 45 -4.83 -14.20 6.42
C GLY A 45 -4.03 -12.90 6.27
N GLY A 46 -4.56 -11.78 6.75
CA GLY A 46 -3.89 -10.49 6.80
C GLY A 46 -2.62 -10.51 7.65
N GLN A 47 -2.67 -11.12 8.84
CA GLN A 47 -1.50 -11.28 9.71
C GLN A 47 -0.42 -12.15 9.08
N ILE A 48 -0.79 -13.28 8.48
CA ILE A 48 0.17 -14.17 7.81
C ILE A 48 0.80 -13.46 6.60
N GLY A 49 -0.02 -12.79 5.78
CA GLY A 49 0.45 -12.02 4.63
C GLY A 49 1.41 -10.90 5.04
N TYR A 50 1.08 -10.18 6.11
CA TYR A 50 1.91 -9.13 6.68
C TYR A 50 3.29 -9.67 7.09
N VAL A 51 3.33 -10.77 7.86
CA VAL A 51 4.60 -11.40 8.28
C VAL A 51 5.42 -11.85 7.08
N LEU A 52 4.80 -12.50 6.09
CA LEU A 52 5.47 -12.95 4.88
C LEU A 52 6.06 -11.79 4.07
N GLY A 53 5.34 -10.67 3.96
CA GLY A 53 5.81 -9.46 3.28
C GLY A 53 7.10 -8.92 3.89
N TYR A 54 7.14 -8.75 5.21
CA TYR A 54 8.35 -8.28 5.90
C TYR A 54 9.51 -9.27 5.84
N VAL A 55 9.24 -10.58 5.92
CA VAL A 55 10.26 -11.62 5.79
C VAL A 55 10.90 -11.57 4.40
N LEU A 56 10.09 -11.46 3.34
CA LEU A 56 10.60 -11.34 1.97
C LEU A 56 11.40 -10.05 1.78
N MET A 57 10.90 -8.92 2.28
CA MET A 57 11.60 -7.64 2.22
C MET A 57 12.99 -7.73 2.86
N LEU A 58 13.09 -8.29 4.07
CA LEU A 58 14.37 -8.51 4.75
C LEU A 58 15.28 -9.47 3.96
N ALA A 59 14.74 -10.55 3.42
CA ALA A 59 15.51 -11.51 2.64
C ALA A 59 16.14 -10.86 1.39
N PHE A 60 15.37 -10.08 0.63
CA PHE A 60 15.88 -9.35 -0.53
C PHE A 60 16.95 -8.33 -0.14
N PHE A 61 16.75 -7.61 0.97
CA PHE A 61 17.73 -6.64 1.45
C PHE A 61 19.06 -7.30 1.84
N LEU A 62 19.01 -8.43 2.56
CA LEU A 62 20.19 -9.17 2.99
C LEU A 62 20.95 -9.80 1.81
N VAL A 63 20.23 -10.39 0.86
CA VAL A 63 20.82 -10.95 -0.36
C VAL A 63 21.48 -9.84 -1.19
N GLY A 64 20.79 -8.73 -1.40
CA GLY A 64 21.36 -7.58 -2.12
C GLY A 64 22.61 -7.03 -1.44
N TYR A 65 22.57 -6.84 -0.11
CA TYR A 65 23.72 -6.41 0.66
C TYR A 65 24.91 -7.37 0.53
N PHE A 66 24.68 -8.68 0.66
CA PHE A 66 25.74 -9.68 0.55
C PHE A 66 26.37 -9.71 -0.85
N VAL A 67 25.56 -9.62 -1.90
CA VAL A 67 26.04 -9.60 -3.30
C VAL A 67 26.87 -8.34 -3.59
N ILE A 68 26.44 -7.18 -3.08
CA ILE A 68 27.17 -5.92 -3.24
C ILE A 68 28.47 -5.94 -2.44
N SER A 69 28.45 -6.42 -1.20
CA SER A 69 29.63 -6.46 -0.32
C SER A 69 30.69 -7.47 -0.75
N SER A 70 30.36 -8.40 -1.65
CA SER A 70 31.28 -9.44 -2.14
C SER A 70 31.93 -9.10 -3.49
N ASN A 71 31.63 -7.94 -4.09
CA ASN A 71 32.32 -7.36 -5.24
C ASN A 71 33.22 -6.21 -4.81
#